data_AF-A0A1F3X277-F1
#
_entry.id   AF-A0A1F3X277-F1
#
_cell.length_a   1.000
_cell.length_b   1.000
_cell.length_c   1.000
_cell.angle_alpha   90.00
_cell.angle_beta   90.00
_cell.angle_gamma   90.00
#
_symmetry.space_group_name_H-M   'P 1'
#
loop_
_entity.id
_entity.type
_entity.pdbx_description
1 polymer ?
#
loop_
_entity_poly.entity_id
_entity_poly.type
_entity_poly.pdbx_seq_one_letter_code
_entity_poly.pdbx_strand_id
1 'polypeptide(L)'
;MGVSLEEAFNNLSKRIVADDVEMFVTSINILKETGGNLAETFDTIVTTIRERIKVEKKIAAMVAQGFYQGMLVMSIPPLLGFVFYQSDPEFMAPLFTTTIGWIIVMAIFLLEAAGFFVIMKIIKIDI
;
A
#
# COMPACT_ATOMS: atom_id res chain seq x y z
N MET A 1 -16.57 -24.44 34.83
CA MET A 1 -15.10 -24.50 34.95
C MET A 1 -14.55 -23.32 34.16
N GLY A 2 -14.23 -22.22 34.82
CA GLY A 2 -13.64 -21.04 34.17
C GLY A 2 -12.14 -21.18 34.13
N VAL A 3 -11.54 -20.97 32.96
CA VAL A 3 -10.08 -20.79 32.82
C VAL A 3 -9.67 -19.44 33.40
N SER A 4 -8.42 -19.34 33.85
CA SER A 4 -7.91 -18.05 34.36
C SER A 4 -7.92 -16.99 33.26
N LEU A 5 -8.02 -15.71 33.63
CA LEU A 5 -8.00 -14.59 32.66
C LEU A 5 -6.76 -14.63 31.76
N GLU A 6 -5.64 -15.04 32.33
CA GLU A 6 -4.34 -15.18 31.68
C GLU A 6 -4.35 -16.29 30.64
N GLU A 7 -4.93 -17.44 31.01
CA GLU A 7 -5.12 -18.58 30.13
C GLU A 7 -6.18 -18.29 29.05
N ALA A 8 -7.18 -17.46 29.34
CA ALA A 8 -8.16 -16.98 28.36
C ALA A 8 -7.50 -16.04 27.32
N PHE A 9 -6.66 -15.10 27.76
CA PHE A 9 -5.92 -14.19 26.87
C PHE A 9 -4.82 -14.90 26.08
N ASN A 10 -4.10 -15.84 26.69
CA ASN A 10 -3.16 -16.71 25.97
C ASN A 10 -3.87 -17.57 24.91
N ASN A 11 -5.08 -18.06 25.20
CA ASN A 11 -5.91 -18.74 24.20
C ASN A 11 -6.40 -17.79 23.08
N LEU A 12 -6.61 -16.51 23.38
CA LEU A 12 -6.96 -15.49 22.39
C LEU A 12 -5.79 -15.22 21.43
N SER A 13 -4.58 -15.04 21.93
CA SER A 13 -3.36 -14.88 21.12
C SER A 13 -3.09 -16.10 20.22
N LYS A 14 -3.36 -17.31 20.72
CA LYS A 14 -3.27 -18.54 19.90
C LYS A 14 -4.32 -18.63 18.79
N ARG A 15 -5.47 -17.96 18.92
CA ARG A 15 -6.56 -17.96 17.93
C ARG A 15 -6.42 -16.84 16.90
N ILE A 16 -5.92 -15.68 17.34
CA ILE A 16 -5.70 -14.51 16.49
C ILE A 16 -4.20 -14.23 16.49
N VAL A 17 -3.52 -14.81 15.51
CA VAL A 17 -2.08 -14.63 15.30
C VAL A 17 -1.86 -13.27 14.64
N ALA A 18 -1.78 -12.22 15.46
CA ALA A 18 -1.47 -10.86 15.07
C ALA A 18 -0.56 -10.23 16.12
N ASP A 19 0.47 -9.51 15.68
CA ASP A 19 1.48 -8.88 16.55
C ASP A 19 0.84 -7.96 17.60
N ASP A 20 -0.22 -7.23 17.23
CA ASP A 20 -0.97 -6.36 18.15
C ASP A 20 -1.67 -7.16 19.28
N VAL A 21 -2.14 -8.37 18.98
CA VAL A 21 -2.80 -9.24 19.97
C VAL A 21 -1.76 -9.87 20.89
N GLU A 22 -0.59 -10.26 20.38
CA GLU A 22 0.50 -10.78 21.20
C GLU A 22 1.07 -9.71 22.14
N MET A 23 1.24 -8.49 21.62
CA MET A 23 1.64 -7.32 22.41
C MET A 23 0.60 -7.00 23.51
N PHE A 24 -0.69 -7.06 23.18
CA PHE A 24 -1.78 -6.86 24.13
C PHE A 24 -1.77 -7.90 25.27
N VAL A 25 -1.69 -9.19 24.93
CA VAL A 25 -1.72 -10.28 25.92
C VAL A 25 -0.51 -10.22 26.84
N THR A 26 0.68 -9.97 26.28
CA THR A 26 1.93 -9.81 27.05
C THR A 26 1.84 -8.64 28.03
N SER A 27 1.29 -7.50 27.58
CA SER A 27 1.15 -6.30 28.41
C SER A 27 0.20 -6.53 29.59
N ILE A 28 -0.95 -7.19 29.35
CA ILE A 28 -1.92 -7.53 30.41
C ILE A 28 -1.31 -8.48 31.45
N ASN A 29 -0.54 -9.48 31.02
CA ASN A 29 0.09 -10.44 31.93
C ASN A 29 1.11 -9.74 32.85
N ILE A 30 1.95 -8.84 32.31
CA ILE A 30 2.92 -8.04 33.09
C ILE A 30 2.23 -7.11 34.09
N LEU A 31 1.16 -6.42 33.67
CA LEU A 31 0.42 -5.48 34.53
C LEU A 31 -0.30 -6.18 35.68
N LYS A 32 -0.78 -7.39 35.45
CA LYS A 32 -1.44 -8.21 36.46
C LYS A 32 -0.45 -8.68 37.53
N GLU A 33 0.80 -8.99 37.18
CA GLU A 33 1.86 -9.32 38.15
C GLU A 33 2.32 -8.10 38.97
N THR A 34 2.30 -6.91 38.37
CA THR A 34 2.78 -5.66 39.00
C THR A 34 1.71 -4.88 39.76
N GLY A 35 0.43 -5.26 39.64
CA GLY A 35 -0.69 -4.63 40.35
C GLY A 35 -1.05 -3.23 39.85
N GLY A 36 -0.64 -2.87 38.64
CA GLY A 36 -0.92 -1.56 38.03
C GLY A 36 -2.38 -1.39 37.58
N ASN A 37 -2.76 -0.18 37.17
CA ASN A 37 -4.10 0.14 36.69
C ASN A 37 -4.35 -0.47 35.29
N LEU A 38 -4.72 -1.76 35.28
CA LEU A 38 -5.05 -2.54 34.10
C LEU A 38 -6.10 -1.85 33.22
N ALA A 39 -7.09 -1.17 33.82
CA ALA A 39 -8.14 -0.49 33.07
C ALA A 39 -7.60 0.67 32.22
N GLU A 40 -6.71 1.49 32.78
CA GLU A 40 -6.11 2.63 32.10
C GLU A 40 -5.11 2.20 31.00
N THR A 41 -4.30 1.18 31.28
CA THR A 41 -3.37 0.68 30.25
C THR A 41 -4.11 -0.08 29.14
N PHE A 42 -5.18 -0.82 29.47
CA PHE A 42 -6.06 -1.45 28.48
C PHE A 42 -6.67 -0.40 27.55
N ASP A 43 -7.22 0.69 28.09
CA ASP A 43 -7.77 1.79 27.29
C ASP A 43 -6.70 2.45 26.40
N THR A 44 -5.48 2.58 26.91
CA THR A 44 -4.34 3.10 26.14
C THR A 44 -4.04 2.18 24.95
N ILE A 45 -3.90 0.87 25.18
CA ILE A 45 -3.59 -0.09 24.10
C ILE A 45 -4.72 -0.11 23.07
N VAL A 46 -5.99 -0.15 23.49
CA VAL A 46 -7.14 -0.10 22.58
C VAL A 46 -7.11 1.16 21.71
N THR A 47 -6.77 2.31 22.31
CA THR A 47 -6.65 3.58 21.58
C THR A 47 -5.49 3.54 20.59
N THR A 48 -4.33 3.01 21.00
CA THR A 48 -3.15 2.86 20.13
C THR A 48 -3.44 1.94 18.94
N ILE A 49 -4.05 0.78 19.16
CA ILE A 49 -4.44 -0.15 18.08
C ILE A 49 -5.39 0.54 17.10
N ARG A 50 -6.40 1.26 17.59
CA ARG A 50 -7.35 2.00 16.75
C ARG A 50 -6.67 3.09 15.90
N GLU A 51 -5.75 3.85 16.49
CA GLU A 51 -4.99 4.86 15.75
C GLU A 51 -4.06 4.21 14.72
N ARG A 52 -3.42 3.08 15.03
CA ARG A 52 -2.60 2.30 14.08
C ARG A 52 -3.41 1.89 12.85
N ILE A 53 -4.58 1.27 13.06
CA ILE A 53 -5.50 0.86 11.98
C ILE A 53 -5.93 2.08 11.13
N LYS A 54 -6.17 3.22 11.76
CA LYS A 54 -6.57 4.45 11.06
C LYS A 54 -5.44 5.00 10.20
N VAL A 55 -4.20 4.96 10.68
CA VAL A 55 -3.01 5.36 9.92
C VAL A 55 -2.79 4.41 8.74
N GLU A 56 -2.87 3.10 8.94
CA GLU A 56 -2.75 2.10 7.87
C GLU A 56 -3.79 2.32 6.76
N LYS A 57 -5.06 2.53 7.14
CA LYS A 57 -6.12 2.87 6.18
C LYS A 57 -5.84 4.17 5.41
N LYS A 58 -5.28 5.18 6.09
CA LYS A 58 -4.93 6.46 5.46
C LYS A 58 -3.77 6.27 4.48
N ILE A 59 -2.75 5.50 4.83
CA ILE A 59 -1.64 5.15 3.95
C ILE A 59 -2.17 4.42 2.71
N ALA A 60 -2.98 3.38 2.88
CA ALA A 60 -3.59 2.63 1.78
C ALA A 60 -4.40 3.54 0.84
N ALA A 61 -5.16 4.49 1.38
CA ALA A 61 -5.91 5.47 0.59
C ALA A 61 -4.98 6.42 -0.20
N MET A 62 -3.90 6.92 0.41
CA MET A 62 -2.94 7.79 -0.26
C MET A 62 -2.16 7.05 -1.36
N VAL A 63 -1.78 5.79 -1.12
CA VAL A 63 -1.13 4.93 -2.12
C VAL A 63 -2.05 4.69 -3.30
N ALA A 64 -3.33 4.36 -3.04
CA ALA A 64 -4.32 4.19 -4.09
C ALA A 64 -4.48 5.47 -4.92
N GLN A 65 -4.59 6.63 -4.27
CA GLN A 65 -4.66 7.91 -4.97
C GLN A 65 -3.43 8.17 -5.86
N GLY A 66 -2.22 7.97 -5.33
CA GLY A 66 -0.97 8.15 -6.06
C GLY A 66 -0.83 7.18 -7.24
N PHE A 67 -1.26 5.93 -7.07
CA PHE A 67 -1.30 4.94 -8.13
C PHE A 67 -2.20 5.37 -9.28
N TYR A 68 -3.44 5.78 -9.00
CA TYR A 68 -4.37 6.23 -10.05
C TYR A 68 -3.86 7.48 -10.78
N GLN A 69 -3.24 8.42 -10.06
CA GLN A 69 -2.62 9.59 -10.67
C GLN A 69 -1.45 9.21 -11.58
N GLY A 70 -0.57 8.31 -11.13
CA GLY A 70 0.55 7.80 -11.93
C GLY A 70 0.08 7.05 -13.18
N MET A 71 -0.93 6.19 -13.04
CA MET A 71 -1.54 5.46 -14.15
C MET A 71 -2.18 6.40 -15.19
N LEU A 72 -2.82 7.47 -14.73
CA LEU A 72 -3.41 8.48 -15.61
C LEU A 72 -2.31 9.18 -16.42
N VAL A 73 -1.21 9.60 -15.79
CA VAL A 73 -0.09 10.26 -16.49
C VAL A 73 0.57 9.32 -17.50
N MET A 74 0.79 8.05 -17.16
CA MET A 74 1.31 7.02 -18.09
C MET A 74 0.40 6.74 -19.27
N SER A 75 -0.90 6.92 -19.09
CA SER A 75 -1.83 6.74 -20.20
C SER A 75 -1.75 7.87 -21.23
N ILE A 76 -1.17 9.03 -20.90
CA ILE A 76 -1.16 10.21 -21.79
C ILE A 76 -0.38 9.93 -23.09
N PRO A 77 0.89 9.48 -23.08
CA PRO A 77 1.64 9.27 -24.32
C PRO A 77 0.99 8.28 -25.29
N PRO A 78 0.51 7.09 -24.88
CA PRO A 78 -0.19 6.19 -25.78
C PRO A 78 -1.55 6.75 -26.24
N LEU A 79 -2.29 7.45 -25.38
CA LEU A 79 -3.56 8.08 -25.74
C LEU A 79 -3.36 9.16 -26.81
N LEU A 80 -2.40 10.07 -26.60
CA LEU A 80 -2.09 11.11 -27.57
C LEU A 80 -1.54 10.52 -28.86
N GLY A 81 -0.67 9.51 -28.78
CA GLY A 81 -0.19 8.79 -29.96
C GLY A 81 -1.34 8.21 -30.78
N PHE A 82 -2.32 7.59 -30.13
CA PHE A 82 -3.52 7.05 -30.78
C PHE A 82 -4.41 8.15 -31.40
N VAL A 83 -4.65 9.25 -30.68
CA VAL A 83 -5.45 10.37 -31.17
C VAL A 83 -4.79 11.03 -32.39
N PHE A 84 -3.48 11.28 -32.34
CA PHE A 84 -2.75 11.86 -33.46
C PHE A 84 -2.69 10.91 -34.65
N TYR A 85 -2.54 9.60 -34.41
CA TYR A 85 -2.56 8.60 -35.49
C TYR A 85 -3.89 8.61 -36.26
N GLN A 86 -5.03 8.81 -35.58
CA GLN A 86 -6.33 8.91 -36.25
C GLN A 86 -6.60 10.29 -36.88
N SER A 87 -6.11 11.37 -36.26
CA SER A 87 -6.43 12.74 -36.69
C SER A 87 -5.51 13.23 -37.81
N ASP A 88 -4.23 12.89 -37.76
CA ASP A 88 -3.22 13.27 -38.75
C ASP A 88 -2.22 12.12 -38.97
N PRO A 89 -2.57 11.15 -39.82
CA PRO A 89 -1.71 10.00 -40.12
C PRO A 89 -0.39 10.40 -40.81
N GLU A 90 -0.38 11.48 -41.59
CA GLU A 90 0.84 11.95 -42.29
C GLU A 90 1.88 12.47 -41.30
N PHE A 91 1.44 13.15 -40.23
CA PHE A 91 2.31 13.59 -39.15
C PHE A 91 2.91 12.42 -38.34
N MET A 92 2.15 11.34 -38.13
CA MET A 92 2.61 10.16 -37.38
C MET A 92 3.38 9.13 -38.23
N ALA A 93 3.24 9.15 -39.57
CA ALA A 93 3.89 8.19 -40.46
C ALA A 93 5.43 8.11 -40.31
N PRO A 94 6.19 9.22 -40.14
CA PRO A 94 7.64 9.18 -39.93
C PRO A 94 8.04 8.44 -38.65
N LEU A 95 7.17 8.39 -37.64
CA LEU A 95 7.42 7.72 -36.36
C LEU A 95 7.58 6.20 -36.54
N PHE A 96 6.89 5.61 -37.52
CA PHE A 96 6.90 4.16 -37.79
C PHE A 96 7.72 3.78 -39.02
N THR A 97 8.03 4.74 -39.89
CA THR A 97 8.74 4.47 -41.16
C THR A 97 10.22 4.84 -41.13
N THR A 98 10.64 5.75 -40.25
CA THR A 98 12.03 6.20 -40.14
C THR A 98 12.77 5.52 -38.99
N THR A 99 14.07 5.31 -39.14
CA THR A 99 14.94 4.76 -38.08
C THR A 99 14.92 5.62 -36.82
N ILE A 100 14.84 6.96 -36.98
CA ILE A 100 14.74 7.90 -35.85
C ILE A 100 13.42 7.74 -35.12
N GLY A 101 12.31 7.54 -35.85
CA GLY A 101 10.99 7.27 -35.26
C GLY A 101 11.00 6.04 -34.36
N TRP A 102 11.58 4.92 -34.81
CA TRP A 102 11.71 3.72 -34.01
C TRP A 102 12.54 3.92 -32.73
N ILE A 103 13.61 4.73 -32.79
CA ILE A 103 14.41 5.08 -31.61
C ILE A 103 13.57 5.88 -30.60
N ILE A 104 12.77 6.84 -31.06
CA ILE A 104 11.89 7.64 -30.20
C ILE A 104 10.81 6.78 -29.55
N VAL A 105 10.16 5.90 -30.31
CA VAL A 105 9.14 4.96 -29.78
C VAL A 105 9.75 4.05 -28.72
N MET A 106 10.95 3.52 -28.97
CA MET A 106 11.66 2.68 -28.00
C MET A 106 12.01 3.47 -26.72
N ALA A 107 12.44 4.73 -26.86
CA ALA A 107 12.73 5.60 -25.72
C ALA A 107 11.48 5.89 -24.88
N ILE A 108 10.35 6.19 -25.53
CA ILE A 108 9.05 6.39 -24.85
C ILE A 108 8.67 5.13 -24.08
N PHE A 109 8.73 3.97 -24.74
CA PHE A 109 8.40 2.69 -24.11
C PHE A 109 9.29 2.38 -22.89
N LEU A 110 10.59 2.63 -22.99
CA LEU A 110 11.51 2.45 -21.87
C LEU A 110 11.22 3.38 -20.69
N LEU A 111 10.88 4.64 -20.96
CA LEU A 111 10.50 5.61 -19.92
C LEU A 111 9.19 5.23 -19.24
N GLU A 112 8.19 4.80 -20.01
CA GLU A 112 6.93 4.27 -19.48
C GLU A 112 7.15 3.02 -18.61
N ALA A 113 7.94 2.06 -19.10
CA ALA A 113 8.27 0.86 -18.35
C ALA A 113 9.05 1.16 -17.05
N ALA A 114 10.01 2.09 -17.11
CA ALA A 114 10.76 2.53 -15.94
C ALA A 114 9.85 3.21 -14.92
N GLY A 115 8.97 4.10 -15.36
CA GLY A 115 7.97 4.71 -14.47
C GLY A 115 7.07 3.65 -13.84
N PHE A 116 6.57 2.69 -14.63
CA PHE A 116 5.64 1.68 -14.15
C PHE A 116 6.28 0.81 -13.08
N PHE A 117 7.55 0.45 -13.28
CA PHE A 117 8.35 -0.25 -12.30
C PHE A 117 8.51 0.53 -10.99
N VAL A 118 8.74 1.84 -11.06
CA VAL A 118 8.83 2.71 -9.87
C VAL A 118 7.50 2.72 -9.12
N ILE A 119 6.37 2.86 -9.81
CA ILE A 119 5.03 2.83 -9.20
C ILE A 119 4.78 1.49 -8.50
N MET A 120 5.08 0.37 -9.17
CA MET A 120 4.93 -0.97 -8.57
C MET A 120 5.81 -1.14 -7.32
N LYS A 121 7.03 -0.58 -7.34
CA LYS A 121 7.93 -0.65 -6.19
C LYS A 121 7.39 0.13 -4.99
N ILE A 122 6.78 1.29 -5.23
CA ILE A 122 6.16 2.11 -4.17
C ILE A 122 4.99 1.35 -3.53
N ILE A 123 4.11 0.73 -4.33
CA ILE A 123 2.94 0.01 -3.82
C ILE A 123 3.34 -1.21 -2.98
N LYS A 124 4.38 -1.94 -3.40
CA LYS A 124 4.84 -3.13 -2.69
C LYS A 124 5.44 -2.82 -1.31
N ILE A 125 5.83 -1.57 -1.04
CA ILE A 125 6.40 -1.18 0.27
C ILE A 125 5.31 -1.11 1.36
N ASP A 126 4.05 -0.91 0.99
CA ASP A 126 2.92 -0.80 1.92
C ASP A 126 2.12 -2.12 2.11
N ILE A 127 2.55 -3.23 1.48
CA ILE A 127 1.92 -4.56 1.59
C ILE A 127 2.88 -5.56 2.25
#